data_AF-A0A3N5MAZ1-F1
#
_entry.id   AF-A0A3N5MAZ1-F1
#
_cell.length_a   1.000
_cell.length_b   1.000
_cell.length_c   1.000
_cell.angle_alpha   90.00
_cell.angle_beta   90.00
_cell.angle_gamma   90.00
#
_symmetry.space_group_name_H-M   'P 1'
#
loop_
_entity.id
_entity.type
_entity.pdbx_description
1 polymer ?
#
loop_
_entity_poly.entity_id
_entity_poly.type
_entity_poly.pdbx_seq_one_letter_code
_entity_poly.pdbx_strand_id
1 'polypeptide(L)'
;GEQFIREHRLYQVDFLFRKYGFQEGEILLDGNGNLRLDRDPKQVWADSHPDFYPVRINTADREALLRVPGIGPETVKRILKMRRERRLGSIEDLGIKGKRAAAVKGYVIFE
;
A
#
# COMPACT_ATOMS: atom_id res chain seq x y z
N GLY A 1 -24.87 10.48 12.21
CA GLY A 1 -25.39 9.33 12.98
C GLY A 1 -24.51 8.12 12.75
N GLU A 2 -24.42 7.21 13.72
CA GLU A 2 -23.56 6.02 13.70
C GLU A 2 -23.70 5.16 12.43
N GLN A 3 -24.88 5.14 11.82
CA GLN A 3 -25.17 4.43 10.58
C GLN A 3 -24.29 4.87 9.40
N PHE A 4 -24.08 6.18 9.23
CA PHE A 4 -23.21 6.73 8.17
C PHE A 4 -21.74 6.34 8.36
N ILE A 5 -21.29 6.19 9.60
CA ILE A 5 -19.92 5.79 9.90
C ILE A 5 -19.73 4.30 9.60
N ARG A 6 -20.73 3.46 9.90
CA ARG A 6 -20.69 2.02 9.60
C ARG A 6 -20.64 1.75 8.09
N GLU A 7 -21.46 2.43 7.31
CA GLU A 7 -21.45 2.32 5.84
C GLU A 7 -20.12 2.78 5.25
N HIS A 8 -19.60 3.93 5.70
CA HIS A 8 -18.31 4.43 5.26
C HIS A 8 -17.14 3.46 5.55
N ARG A 9 -17.19 2.74 6.70
CA ARG A 9 -16.22 1.69 7.02
C ARG A 9 -16.31 0.49 6.08
N LEU A 10 -17.51 0.02 5.76
CA LEU A 10 -17.70 -1.11 4.83
C LEU A 10 -17.12 -0.77 3.45
N TYR A 11 -17.38 0.43 2.94
CA TYR A 11 -16.80 0.87 1.66
C TYR A 11 -15.27 0.94 1.69
N GLN A 12 -14.66 1.33 2.81
CA GLN A 12 -13.20 1.33 2.93
C GLN A 12 -12.61 -0.08 2.93
N VAL A 13 -13.18 -1.00 3.72
CA VAL A 13 -12.74 -2.40 3.73
C VAL A 13 -12.85 -3.00 2.33
N ASP A 14 -14.01 -2.83 1.71
CA ASP A 14 -14.29 -3.34 0.37
C ASP A 14 -13.36 -2.71 -0.69
N PHE A 15 -13.00 -1.43 -0.56
CA PHE A 15 -11.98 -0.79 -1.41
C PHE A 15 -10.59 -1.41 -1.21
N LEU A 16 -10.18 -1.69 0.02
CA LEU A 16 -8.90 -2.36 0.32
C LEU A 16 -8.86 -3.78 -0.27
N PHE A 17 -9.95 -4.53 -0.16
CA PHE A 17 -10.07 -5.85 -0.79
C PHE A 17 -10.00 -5.76 -2.31
N ARG A 18 -10.90 -4.97 -2.93
CA ARG A 18 -11.02 -4.93 -4.39
C ARG A 18 -9.84 -4.27 -5.10
N LYS A 19 -9.24 -3.23 -4.53
CA LYS A 19 -8.18 -2.46 -5.19
C LYS A 19 -6.78 -2.88 -4.75
N TYR A 20 -6.61 -3.27 -3.49
CA TYR A 20 -5.30 -3.56 -2.90
C TYR A 20 -5.10 -5.04 -2.56
N GLY A 21 -6.11 -5.91 -2.76
CA GLY A 21 -5.99 -7.34 -2.52
C GLY A 21 -5.75 -7.68 -1.04
N PHE A 22 -6.19 -6.83 -0.11
CA PHE A 22 -6.18 -7.18 1.31
C PHE A 22 -7.06 -8.40 1.56
N GLN A 23 -6.63 -9.25 2.49
CA GLN A 23 -7.43 -10.34 3.04
C GLN A 23 -8.01 -9.93 4.39
N GLU A 24 -9.04 -10.63 4.87
CA GLU A 24 -9.70 -10.32 6.14
C GLU A 24 -8.72 -10.23 7.32
N GLY A 25 -7.76 -11.15 7.41
CA GLY A 25 -6.74 -11.16 8.47
C GLY A 25 -5.69 -10.05 8.40
N GLU A 26 -5.65 -9.29 7.31
CA GLU A 26 -4.74 -8.16 7.14
C GLU A 26 -5.39 -6.83 7.53
N ILE A 27 -6.70 -6.81 7.78
CA ILE A 27 -7.42 -5.61 8.20
C ILE A 27 -7.30 -5.47 9.71
N LEU A 28 -6.48 -4.51 10.14
CA LEU A 28 -6.25 -4.24 11.55
C LEU A 28 -7.35 -3.34 12.12
N LEU A 29 -8.01 -3.82 13.17
CA LEU A 29 -9.07 -3.13 13.90
C LEU A 29 -8.51 -2.51 15.20
N ASP A 30 -9.16 -1.48 15.71
CA ASP A 30 -8.89 -0.93 17.03
C ASP A 30 -9.45 -1.83 18.15
N GLY A 31 -9.21 -1.44 19.41
CA GLY A 31 -9.69 -2.18 20.58
C GLY A 31 -11.21 -2.27 20.71
N ASN A 32 -11.96 -1.51 19.90
CA ASN A 32 -13.42 -1.53 19.83
C ASN A 32 -13.93 -2.28 18.58
N GLY A 33 -13.04 -2.94 17.82
CA GLY A 33 -13.39 -3.68 16.60
C GLY A 33 -13.69 -2.78 15.39
N ASN A 34 -13.29 -1.51 15.39
CA ASN A 34 -13.47 -0.60 14.25
C ASN A 34 -12.19 -0.47 13.43
N LEU A 35 -12.33 -0.19 12.13
CA LEU A 35 -11.21 0.27 11.32
C LEU A 35 -10.55 1.49 11.96
N ARG A 36 -9.21 1.49 12.01
CA ARG A 36 -8.41 2.66 12.39
C ARG A 36 -8.47 3.70 11.28
N LEU A 37 -9.37 4.68 11.42
CA LEU A 37 -9.60 5.75 10.44
C LEU A 37 -8.60 6.93 10.57
N ASP A 38 -7.83 6.96 11.65
CA ASP A 38 -6.84 8.00 11.95
C ASP A 38 -5.53 7.82 11.18
N ARG A 39 -5.31 6.65 10.58
CA ARG A 39 -4.08 6.30 9.87
C ARG A 39 -4.38 5.60 8.55
N ASP A 40 -3.47 5.76 7.58
CA ASP A 40 -3.55 5.02 6.33
C ASP A 40 -3.48 3.50 6.63
N PRO A 41 -4.43 2.68 6.16
CA PRO A 41 -4.46 1.25 6.48
C PRO A 41 -3.20 0.49 6.06
N LYS A 42 -2.53 0.91 4.98
CA LYS A 42 -1.26 0.28 4.58
C LYS A 42 -0.11 0.70 5.47
N GLN A 43 -0.13 1.92 6.01
CA GLN A 43 0.80 2.34 7.05
C GLN A 43 0.62 1.50 8.32
N VAL A 44 -0.62 1.29 8.78
CA VAL A 44 -0.90 0.45 9.95
C VAL A 44 -0.47 -1.00 9.73
N TRP A 45 -0.73 -1.53 8.54
CA TRP A 45 -0.27 -2.86 8.15
C TRP A 45 1.25 -2.94 8.12
N ALA A 46 1.92 -1.93 7.56
CA ALA A 46 3.37 -1.87 7.46
C ALA A 46 4.04 -1.83 8.84
N ASP A 47 3.51 -1.02 9.75
CA ASP A 47 3.97 -0.91 11.13
C ASP A 47 3.86 -2.26 11.88
N SER A 48 2.90 -3.11 11.48
CA SER A 48 2.67 -4.44 12.09
C SER A 48 3.43 -5.58 11.40
N HIS A 49 4.03 -5.33 10.22
CA HIS A 49 4.78 -6.31 9.44
C HIS A 49 6.13 -5.73 8.98
N PRO A 50 7.01 -5.31 9.90
CA PRO A 50 8.29 -4.69 9.53
C PRO A 50 9.17 -5.63 8.69
N ASP A 51 9.11 -6.95 8.95
CA ASP A 51 9.89 -7.98 8.23
C ASP A 51 9.49 -8.13 6.75
N PHE A 52 8.35 -7.58 6.34
CA PHE A 52 7.92 -7.57 4.94
C PHE A 52 8.77 -6.62 4.07
N TYR A 53 9.45 -5.66 4.69
CA TYR A 53 10.21 -4.63 4.01
C TYR A 53 11.72 -4.84 4.15
N PRO A 54 12.53 -4.41 3.17
CA PRO A 54 12.15 -3.64 1.99
C PRO A 54 11.59 -4.48 0.83
N VAL A 55 10.63 -3.90 0.10
CA VAL A 55 10.10 -4.48 -1.14
C VAL A 55 11.02 -4.15 -2.31
N ARG A 56 11.44 -5.18 -3.06
CA ARG A 56 12.33 -5.03 -4.23
C ARG A 56 11.57 -4.53 -5.47
N ILE A 57 11.90 -3.31 -5.91
CA ILE A 57 11.21 -2.60 -7.00
C ILE A 57 11.53 -3.14 -8.39
N ASN A 58 12.38 -4.15 -8.60
CA ASN A 58 12.43 -4.82 -9.90
C ASN A 58 11.90 -6.26 -9.90
N THR A 59 11.72 -6.89 -8.73
CA THR A 59 11.39 -8.33 -8.65
C THR A 59 10.10 -8.66 -7.90
N ALA A 60 9.65 -7.80 -6.98
CA ALA A 60 8.44 -8.06 -6.19
C ALA A 60 7.19 -8.19 -7.08
N ASP A 61 6.27 -9.07 -6.70
CA ASP A 61 4.99 -9.25 -7.38
C ASP A 61 4.04 -8.04 -7.17
N ARG A 62 2.85 -8.13 -7.78
CA ARG A 62 1.87 -7.06 -7.76
C ARG A 62 1.36 -6.80 -6.33
N GLU A 63 1.09 -7.86 -5.59
CA GLU A 63 0.52 -7.85 -4.25
C GLU A 63 1.49 -7.21 -3.26
N ALA A 64 2.77 -7.58 -3.31
CA ALA A 64 3.81 -6.99 -2.47
C ALA A 64 4.02 -5.51 -2.76
N LEU A 65 3.96 -5.09 -4.03
CA LEU A 65 4.02 -3.67 -4.37
C LEU A 65 2.83 -2.87 -3.84
N LEU A 66 1.64 -3.48 -3.78
CA LEU A 66 0.44 -2.85 -3.23
C LEU A 66 0.49 -2.67 -1.71
N ARG A 67 1.30 -3.46 -1.00
CA ARG A 67 1.53 -3.32 0.45
C ARG A 67 2.44 -2.16 0.82
N VAL A 68 3.14 -1.55 -0.14
CA VAL A 68 3.99 -0.38 0.13
C VAL A 68 3.14 0.87 0.40
N PRO A 69 3.26 1.54 1.56
CA PRO A 69 2.63 2.83 1.82
C PRO A 69 2.97 3.86 0.74
N GLY A 70 1.96 4.55 0.20
CA GLY A 70 2.13 5.53 -0.89
C GLY A 70 2.20 4.97 -2.34
N ILE A 71 2.24 3.65 -2.54
CA ILE A 71 2.10 3.00 -3.86
C ILE A 71 0.66 2.51 -4.08
N GLY A 72 0.01 3.00 -5.14
CA GLY A 72 -1.35 2.60 -5.53
C GLY A 72 -1.39 1.71 -6.78
N PRO A 73 -2.56 1.16 -7.14
CA PRO A 73 -2.70 0.26 -8.29
C PRO A 73 -2.16 0.80 -9.61
N GLU A 74 -2.37 2.09 -9.88
CA GLU A 74 -1.83 2.73 -11.10
C GLU A 74 -0.30 2.84 -11.10
N THR A 75 0.30 3.07 -9.93
CA THR A 75 1.75 3.05 -9.78
C THR A 75 2.29 1.62 -9.94
N VAL A 76 1.63 0.61 -9.37
CA VAL A 76 2.01 -0.80 -9.54
C VAL A 76 1.91 -1.22 -11.00
N LYS A 77 0.83 -0.87 -11.70
CA LYS A 77 0.67 -1.13 -13.13
C LYS A 77 1.81 -0.51 -13.95
N ARG A 78 2.21 0.71 -13.60
CA ARG A 78 3.34 1.39 -14.26
C ARG A 78 4.68 0.72 -13.97
N ILE A 79 4.96 0.35 -12.72
CA ILE A 79 6.16 -0.40 -12.32
C ILE A 79 6.25 -1.71 -13.12
N LEU A 80 5.19 -2.51 -13.12
CA LEU A 80 5.14 -3.81 -13.80
C LEU A 80 5.27 -3.71 -15.32
N LYS A 81 4.85 -2.58 -15.91
CA LYS A 81 5.09 -2.29 -17.32
C LYS A 81 6.57 -1.93 -17.54
N MET A 82 7.08 -0.94 -16.80
CA MET A 82 8.42 -0.40 -17.00
C MET A 82 9.52 -1.43 -16.79
N ARG A 83 9.40 -2.33 -15.81
CA ARG A 83 10.39 -3.40 -15.56
C ARG A 83 10.62 -4.32 -16.76
N ARG A 84 9.64 -4.45 -17.66
CA ARG A 84 9.77 -5.24 -18.89
C ARG A 84 10.61 -4.53 -19.95
N GLU A 85 10.67 -3.20 -19.87
CA GLU A 85 11.33 -2.33 -20.85
C GLU A 85 12.72 -1.91 -20.35
N ARG A 86 12.87 -1.66 -19.04
CA ARG A 86 14.11 -1.23 -18.41
C ARG A 86 14.12 -1.52 -16.92
N ARG A 87 15.32 -1.55 -16.34
CA ARG A 87 15.50 -1.57 -14.89
C ARG A 87 15.15 -0.21 -14.27
N LEU A 88 14.42 -0.23 -13.16
CA LEU A 88 14.09 0.96 -12.36
C LEU A 88 15.21 1.21 -11.35
N GLY A 89 15.76 2.42 -11.33
CA GLY A 89 16.93 2.76 -10.52
C GLY A 89 16.62 3.68 -9.34
N SER A 90 15.51 4.41 -9.38
CA SER A 90 15.19 5.36 -8.30
C SER A 90 13.69 5.66 -8.16
N ILE A 91 13.34 6.39 -7.08
CA ILE A 91 11.95 6.78 -6.81
C ILE A 91 11.37 7.67 -7.92
N GLU A 92 12.23 8.44 -8.59
CA GLU A 92 11.87 9.36 -9.66
C GLU A 92 11.32 8.59 -10.87
N ASP A 93 11.84 7.38 -11.14
CA ASP A 93 11.31 6.50 -12.18
C ASP A 93 9.85 6.09 -11.93
N LEU A 94 9.40 6.12 -10.68
CA LEU A 94 8.02 5.76 -10.32
C LEU A 94 7.03 6.91 -10.53
N GLY A 95 7.52 8.13 -10.83
CA GLY A 95 6.68 9.32 -10.97
C GLY A 95 6.02 9.77 -9.65
N ILE A 96 6.60 9.39 -8.51
CA ILE A 96 6.12 9.75 -7.16
C ILE A 96 6.91 10.97 -6.68
N LYS A 97 6.22 11.96 -6.08
CA LYS A 97 6.82 13.24 -5.66
C LYS A 97 6.41 13.64 -4.24
N GLY A 98 7.18 14.56 -3.65
CA GLY A 98 6.87 15.19 -2.36
C GLY A 98 6.80 14.22 -1.19
N LYS A 99 5.89 14.49 -0.24
CA LYS A 99 5.71 13.67 0.98
C LYS A 99 5.47 12.19 0.67
N ARG A 100 4.78 11.88 -0.43
CA ARG A 100 4.54 10.49 -0.87
C ARG A 100 5.82 9.77 -1.28
N ALA A 101 6.75 10.46 -1.93
CA ALA A 101 8.05 9.88 -2.28
C ALA A 101 8.88 9.57 -1.04
N ALA A 102 8.86 10.47 -0.05
CA ALA A 102 9.55 10.25 1.22
C ALA A 102 9.02 9.02 1.97
N ALA A 103 7.68 8.85 2.02
CA ALA A 103 7.08 7.65 2.61
C ALA A 103 7.54 6.38 1.90
N VAL A 104 7.44 6.32 0.57
CA VAL A 104 7.80 5.13 -0.22
C VAL A 104 9.28 4.75 -0.03
N LYS A 105 10.19 5.72 0.05
CA LYS A 105 11.64 5.47 0.22
C LYS A 105 11.96 4.63 1.48
N GLY A 106 11.13 4.69 2.52
CA GLY A 106 11.33 3.90 3.74
C GLY A 106 11.03 2.40 3.59
N TYR A 107 10.37 2.01 2.50
CA TYR A 107 9.81 0.66 2.33
C TYR A 107 10.37 -0.11 1.13
N VAL A 108 11.23 0.51 0.33
CA VAL A 108 11.59 -0.04 -0.99
C VAL A 108 13.08 0.06 -1.30
N ILE A 109 13.55 -0.88 -2.12
CA ILE A 109 14.89 -0.85 -2.72
C ILE A 109 14.80 -1.08 -4.23
N PHE A 110 15.75 -0.54 -5.00
CA PHE A 110 15.78 -0.56 -6.47
C PHE A 110 16.77 -1.60 -7.04
N GLU A 111 16.98 -2.68 -6.27
CA GLU A 111 17.67 -3.90 -6.69
C GLU A 111 16.89 -4.70 -7.73
#